data_AF-A0AAV5AJ40-F1
#
_entry.id   AF-A0AAV5AJ40-F1
#
_cell.length_a   1.000
_cell.length_b   1.000
_cell.length_c   1.000
_cell.angle_alpha   90.00
_cell.angle_beta   90.00
_cell.angle_gamma   90.00
#
_symmetry.space_group_name_H-M   'P 1'
#
loop_
_entity.id
_entity.type
_entity.pdbx_description
1 polymer ?
#
loop_
_entity_poly.entity_id
_entity_poly.type
_entity_poly.pdbx_seq_one_letter_code
_entity_poly.pdbx_strand_id
1 'polypeptide(L)'
;MLNHLFNGKVGFAWGVRCLAFIALGMLIIANLIMKPRLPRRPSPSKEENIKLLKKILTDTPYHFAIIGFVLVYWGLFFPFFYLQLFGILHGINKTLAFYSIAILNVASLFGRVIPNLAADHYGPMNIVGPSSLIAGILIFAMFGAKTVAGFIVFAILYGLALSLAGFTMFADHVSEVGIRNGIVCWALSFALLTGNPIVGSLLHVPEYRWERPIIFCGIVIIVGAIFVMISRNMLAKKRGVWKV
;
A
#
# COMPACT_ATOMS: atom_id res chain seq x y z
N MET A 1 -2.87 -15.39 17.49
CA MET A 1 -2.46 -14.82 18.80
C MET A 1 -3.49 -13.82 19.34
N LEU A 2 -3.74 -12.68 18.67
CA LEU A 2 -4.71 -11.66 19.14
C LEU A 2 -6.14 -12.18 19.36
N ASN A 3 -6.67 -12.98 18.43
CA ASN A 3 -8.03 -13.54 18.60
C ASN A 3 -8.15 -14.55 19.75
N HIS A 4 -7.06 -15.26 20.07
CA HIS A 4 -6.99 -16.13 21.25
C HIS A 4 -6.85 -15.33 22.55
N LEU A 5 -6.25 -14.14 22.48
CA LEU A 5 -6.13 -13.22 23.62
C LEU A 5 -7.46 -12.50 23.88
N PHE A 6 -8.18 -12.09 22.83
CA PHE A 6 -9.47 -11.42 22.91
C PHE A 6 -10.62 -12.35 23.32
N ASN A 7 -10.65 -13.57 22.80
CA ASN A 7 -11.65 -14.59 23.16
C ASN A 7 -11.23 -15.49 24.33
N GLY A 8 -10.03 -15.27 24.87
CA GLY A 8 -9.49 -16.00 26.01
C GLY A 8 -9.74 -15.30 27.35
N LYS A 9 -9.16 -15.85 28.43
CA LYS A 9 -9.32 -15.37 29.82
C LYS A 9 -8.89 -13.91 30.07
N VAL A 10 -8.09 -13.34 29.18
CA VAL A 10 -7.57 -11.96 29.27
C VAL A 10 -8.65 -10.95 28.85
N GLY A 11 -9.54 -11.32 27.94
CA GLY A 11 -10.62 -10.45 27.44
C GLY A 11 -10.12 -9.31 26.53
N PHE A 12 -11.07 -8.69 25.82
CA PHE A 12 -10.79 -7.66 24.83
C PHE A 12 -10.03 -6.45 25.41
N ALA A 13 -10.46 -5.94 26.56
CA ALA A 13 -9.89 -4.74 27.17
C ALA A 13 -8.41 -4.88 27.53
N TRP A 14 -8.02 -6.00 28.16
CA TRP A 14 -6.61 -6.24 28.49
C TRP A 14 -5.78 -6.61 27.28
N GLY A 15 -6.36 -7.28 26.27
CA GLY A 15 -5.68 -7.52 25.00
C GLY A 15 -5.27 -6.21 24.30
N VAL A 16 -6.16 -5.21 24.29
CA VAL A 16 -5.86 -3.87 23.73
C VAL A 16 -4.78 -3.16 24.55
N ARG A 17 -4.82 -3.25 25.88
CA ARG A 17 -3.78 -2.66 26.76
C ARG A 17 -2.41 -3.29 26.53
N CYS A 18 -2.32 -4.62 26.43
CA CYS A 18 -1.06 -5.31 26.13
C CYS A 18 -0.47 -4.83 24.80
N LEU A 19 -1.30 -4.68 23.76
CA LEU A 19 -0.86 -4.14 22.48
C LEU A 19 -0.35 -2.69 22.62
N ALA A 20 -1.04 -1.86 23.41
CA ALA A 20 -0.61 -0.48 23.69
C ALA A 20 0.74 -0.43 24.45
N PHE A 21 0.95 -1.30 25.44
CA PHE A 21 2.23 -1.36 26.17
C PHE A 21 3.39 -1.80 25.27
N ILE A 22 3.16 -2.78 24.38
CA ILE A 22 4.17 -3.20 23.39
C ILE A 22 4.51 -2.04 22.45
N ALA A 23 3.48 -1.38 21.91
CA ALA A 23 3.68 -0.23 21.03
C ALA A 23 4.43 0.92 21.74
N LEU A 24 4.09 1.21 23.00
CA LEU A 24 4.76 2.22 23.80
C LEU A 24 6.24 1.88 24.03
N GLY A 25 6.55 0.63 24.41
CA GLY A 25 7.93 0.20 24.60
C GLY A 25 8.76 0.33 23.32
N MET A 26 8.21 -0.11 22.18
CA MET A 26 8.88 0.04 20.87
C MET A 26 9.06 1.51 20.49
N LEU A 27 8.08 2.37 20.76
CA LEU A 27 8.16 3.80 20.46
C LEU A 27 9.20 4.51 21.33
N ILE A 28 9.31 4.15 22.62
CA ILE A 28 10.34 4.68 23.52
C ILE A 28 11.72 4.31 22.99
N ILE A 29 11.94 3.04 22.66
CA ILE A 29 13.22 2.57 22.08
C ILE A 29 13.51 3.31 20.78
N ALA A 30 12.53 3.47 19.89
CA ALA A 30 12.69 4.19 18.63
C ALA A 30 13.12 5.66 18.87
N ASN A 31 12.46 6.37 19.80
CA ASN A 31 12.81 7.74 20.15
C ASN A 31 14.21 7.87 20.76
N LEU A 32 14.65 6.89 21.58
CA LEU A 32 15.99 6.89 22.18
C LEU A 32 17.10 6.63 21.16
N ILE A 33 16.83 5.82 20.14
CA ILE A 33 17.82 5.48 19.08
C ILE A 33 17.85 6.54 17.98
N MET A 34 16.72 7.19 17.69
CA MET A 34 16.59 8.11 16.56
C MET A 34 17.49 9.34 16.72
N LYS A 35 18.50 9.44 15.85
CA LYS A 35 19.38 10.61 15.75
C LYS A 35 19.25 11.25 14.37
N PRO A 36 19.14 12.59 14.28
CA PRO A 36 19.10 13.27 12.99
C PRO A 36 20.44 13.07 12.27
N ARG A 37 20.38 12.48 11.06
CA ARG A 37 21.55 12.24 10.20
C ARG A 37 22.12 13.53 9.60
N LEU A 38 21.29 14.56 9.44
CA LEU A 38 21.66 15.82 8.78
C LEU A 38 21.67 16.98 9.79
N PRO A 39 22.59 17.96 9.63
CA PRO A 39 22.62 19.14 10.47
C PRO A 39 21.30 19.92 10.35
N ARG A 40 20.87 20.53 11.47
CA ARG A 40 19.61 21.29 11.55
C ARG A 40 19.69 22.48 10.59
N ARG A 41 19.00 22.39 9.45
CA ARG A 41 18.85 23.52 8.52
C ARG A 41 18.05 24.63 9.23
N PRO A 42 18.39 25.91 9.04
CA PRO A 42 17.52 27.01 9.44
C PRO A 42 16.11 26.78 8.88
N SER A 43 15.08 27.09 9.67
CA SER A 43 13.71 26.97 9.19
C SER A 43 13.58 27.77 7.88
N PRO A 44 13.14 27.16 6.77
CA PRO A 44 12.99 27.89 5.52
C PRO A 44 12.03 29.06 5.73
N SER A 45 12.32 30.18 5.09
CA SER A 45 11.47 31.37 5.18
C SER A 45 10.07 31.07 4.59
N LYS A 46 9.04 31.83 4.98
CA LYS A 46 7.70 31.67 4.39
C LYS A 46 7.74 31.75 2.86
N GLU A 47 8.60 32.60 2.29
CA GLU A 47 8.75 32.76 0.85
C GLU A 47 9.40 31.54 0.17
N GLU A 48 10.41 30.93 0.79
CA GLU A 48 11.03 29.70 0.28
C GLU A 48 10.03 28.54 0.27
N ASN A 49 9.22 28.42 1.32
CA ASN A 49 8.16 27.41 1.38
C ASN A 49 7.09 27.62 0.29
N ILE A 50 6.66 28.86 0.06
CA ILE A 50 5.68 29.18 -1.00
C ILE A 50 6.25 28.88 -2.39
N LYS A 51 7.53 29.21 -2.65
CA LYS A 51 8.19 28.89 -3.93
C LYS A 51 8.32 27.37 -4.13
N LEU A 52 8.68 26.62 -3.09
CA LEU A 52 8.73 25.16 -3.09
C LEU A 52 7.35 24.54 -3.37
N LEU A 53 6.31 25.02 -2.68
CA LEU A 53 4.92 24.58 -2.90
C LEU A 53 4.47 24.87 -4.33
N LYS A 54 4.72 26.06 -4.87
CA LYS A 54 4.42 26.38 -6.28
C LYS A 54 5.16 25.48 -7.26
N LYS A 55 6.44 25.18 -7.02
CA LYS A 55 7.24 24.27 -7.84
C LYS A 55 6.64 22.85 -7.83
N ILE A 56 6.28 22.35 -6.65
CA ILE A 56 5.66 21.02 -6.49
C ILE A 56 4.29 20.96 -7.17
N LEU A 57 3.48 22.01 -7.01
CA LEU A 57 2.15 22.16 -7.63
C LEU A 57 2.22 22.45 -9.14
N THR A 58 3.38 22.72 -9.72
CA THR A 58 3.54 22.90 -11.17
C THR A 58 4.17 21.65 -11.82
N ASP A 59 4.61 20.68 -11.03
CA ASP A 59 5.31 19.50 -11.52
C ASP A 59 4.30 18.46 -12.08
N THR A 60 4.01 18.54 -13.38
CA THR A 60 3.03 17.67 -14.04
C THR A 60 3.28 16.17 -13.80
N PRO A 61 4.51 15.61 -13.94
CA PRO A 61 4.78 14.21 -13.60
C PRO A 61 4.39 13.82 -12.17
N TYR A 62 4.54 14.74 -11.22
CA TYR A 62 4.22 14.50 -9.81
C TYR A 62 2.72 14.38 -9.57
N HIS A 63 1.90 15.16 -10.26
CA HIS A 63 0.44 15.02 -10.18
C HIS A 63 -0.07 13.69 -10.74
N PHE A 64 0.45 13.26 -11.90
CA PHE A 64 0.11 11.95 -12.46
C PHE A 64 0.50 10.81 -11.51
N ALA A 65 1.62 10.96 -10.80
CA ALA A 65 2.03 10.01 -9.79
C ALA A 65 1.06 9.98 -8.61
N ILE A 66 0.69 11.15 -8.06
CA ILE A 66 -0.26 11.24 -6.93
C ILE A 66 -1.57 10.55 -7.32
N ILE A 67 -2.13 10.88 -8.48
CA ILE A 67 -3.39 10.28 -8.96
C ILE A 67 -3.22 8.77 -9.10
N GLY A 68 -2.13 8.31 -9.72
CA GLY A 68 -1.84 6.89 -9.87
C GLY A 68 -1.74 6.15 -8.53
N PHE A 69 -1.01 6.71 -7.57
CA PHE A 69 -0.89 6.14 -6.22
C PHE A 69 -2.21 6.12 -5.47
N VAL A 70 -2.99 7.20 -5.53
CA VAL A 70 -4.33 7.28 -4.94
C VAL A 70 -5.22 6.16 -5.48
N LEU A 71 -5.25 5.97 -6.79
CA LEU A 71 -6.02 4.89 -7.42
C LEU A 71 -5.51 3.50 -7.01
N VAL A 72 -4.19 3.25 -7.04
CA VAL A 72 -3.63 1.95 -6.61
C VAL A 72 -4.02 1.64 -5.16
N TYR A 73 -3.84 2.60 -4.24
CA TYR A 73 -4.17 2.41 -2.82
C TYR A 73 -5.67 2.26 -2.57
N TRP A 74 -6.52 2.76 -3.46
CA TRP A 74 -7.96 2.64 -3.35
C TRP A 74 -8.44 1.18 -3.46
N GLY A 75 -7.80 0.39 -4.33
CA GLY A 75 -8.13 -1.03 -4.53
C GLY A 75 -7.22 -2.00 -3.79
N LEU A 76 -6.00 -1.60 -3.42
CA LEU A 76 -4.96 -2.50 -2.89
C LEU A 76 -5.32 -3.15 -1.55
N PHE A 77 -6.17 -2.50 -0.75
CA PHE A 77 -6.58 -3.05 0.55
C PHE A 77 -7.72 -4.07 0.46
N PHE A 78 -8.38 -4.21 -0.70
CA PHE A 78 -9.51 -5.12 -0.84
C PHE A 78 -9.17 -6.56 -0.41
N PRO A 79 -8.10 -7.21 -0.90
CA PRO A 79 -7.75 -8.55 -0.45
C PRO A 79 -7.34 -8.61 1.03
N PHE A 80 -6.76 -7.54 1.59
CA PHE A 80 -6.38 -7.54 3.01
C PHE A 80 -7.59 -7.64 3.94
N PHE A 81 -8.71 -7.01 3.59
CA PHE A 81 -9.92 -7.01 4.42
C PHE A 81 -10.88 -8.15 4.08
N TYR A 82 -11.03 -8.49 2.80
CA TYR A 82 -12.10 -9.37 2.34
C TYR A 82 -11.66 -10.79 2.00
N LEU A 83 -10.35 -11.08 1.91
CA LEU A 83 -9.88 -12.43 1.58
C LEU A 83 -10.30 -13.48 2.61
N GLN A 84 -10.22 -13.16 3.90
CA GLN A 84 -10.68 -14.07 4.95
C GLN A 84 -12.19 -14.35 4.83
N LEU A 85 -12.99 -13.31 4.59
CA LEU A 85 -14.44 -13.45 4.42
C LEU A 85 -14.76 -14.29 3.17
N PHE A 86 -14.07 -14.04 2.06
CA PHE A 86 -14.19 -14.78 0.81
C PHE A 86 -13.93 -16.27 1.02
N GLY A 87 -12.85 -16.63 1.72
CA GLY A 87 -12.53 -18.03 2.00
C GLY A 87 -13.61 -18.72 2.83
N ILE A 88 -14.12 -18.06 3.88
CA ILE A 88 -15.18 -18.62 4.74
C ILE A 88 -16.46 -18.88 3.95
N LEU A 89 -16.90 -17.94 3.10
CA LEU A 89 -18.11 -18.11 2.29
C LEU A 89 -17.99 -19.18 1.21
N HIS A 90 -16.77 -19.46 0.73
CA HIS A 90 -16.50 -20.52 -0.25
C HIS A 90 -16.18 -21.88 0.39
N GLY A 91 -16.47 -22.06 1.69
CA GLY A 91 -16.33 -23.34 2.39
C GLY A 91 -14.91 -23.68 2.85
N ILE A 92 -13.98 -22.72 2.81
CA ILE A 92 -12.63 -22.90 3.35
C ILE A 92 -12.68 -22.91 4.88
N ASN A 93 -11.92 -23.81 5.50
CA ASN A 93 -11.81 -23.90 6.96
C ASN A 93 -11.46 -22.54 7.58
N LYS A 94 -12.21 -22.12 8.60
CA LYS A 94 -12.04 -20.83 9.30
C LYS A 94 -10.61 -20.61 9.79
N THR A 95 -9.93 -21.67 10.23
CA THR A 95 -8.53 -21.63 10.68
C THR A 95 -7.60 -21.26 9.53
N LEU A 96 -7.79 -21.87 8.36
CA LEU A 96 -6.97 -21.61 7.17
C LEU A 96 -7.27 -20.22 6.57
N ALA A 97 -8.55 -19.84 6.51
CA ALA A 97 -8.96 -18.51 6.09
C ALA A 97 -8.36 -17.42 7.00
N PHE A 98 -8.24 -17.66 8.31
CA PHE A 98 -7.56 -16.75 9.23
C PHE A 98 -6.04 -16.68 8.97
N TYR A 99 -5.38 -17.82 8.79
CA TYR A 99 -3.95 -17.85 8.46
C TYR A 99 -3.62 -17.24 7.09
N SER A 100 -4.58 -17.10 6.19
CA SER A 100 -4.37 -16.46 4.89
C SER A 100 -3.80 -15.05 4.99
N ILE A 101 -4.25 -14.25 5.97
CA ILE A 101 -3.75 -12.90 6.20
C ILE A 101 -2.29 -12.97 6.67
N ALA A 102 -1.95 -13.93 7.53
CA ALA A 102 -0.56 -14.13 7.96
C ALA A 102 0.34 -14.54 6.79
N ILE A 103 -0.11 -15.48 5.95
CA ILE A 103 0.59 -15.92 4.74
C ILE A 103 0.81 -14.74 3.79
N LEU A 104 -0.23 -13.94 3.56
CA LEU A 104 -0.17 -12.76 2.70
C LEU A 104 0.83 -11.73 3.23
N ASN A 105 0.86 -11.47 4.54
CA ASN A 105 1.83 -10.54 5.14
C ASN A 105 3.27 -11.05 5.04
N VAL A 106 3.50 -12.36 5.24
CA VAL A 106 4.83 -12.96 5.06
C VAL A 106 5.26 -12.87 3.59
N ALA A 107 4.37 -13.19 2.65
CA ALA A 107 4.64 -13.01 1.22
C ALA A 107 4.92 -11.54 0.87
N SER A 108 4.20 -10.59 1.47
CA SER A 108 4.44 -9.15 1.30
C SER A 108 5.77 -8.68 1.86
N LEU A 109 6.33 -9.34 2.88
CA LEU A 109 7.70 -9.07 3.32
C LEU A 109 8.68 -9.31 2.17
N PHE A 110 8.59 -10.46 1.51
CA PHE A 110 9.44 -10.77 0.35
C PHE A 110 9.14 -9.87 -0.85
N GLY A 111 7.85 -9.57 -1.10
CA GLY A 111 7.40 -8.63 -2.13
C GLY A 111 7.82 -7.18 -1.89
N ARG A 112 8.26 -6.82 -0.68
CA ARG A 112 8.86 -5.51 -0.39
C ARG A 112 10.38 -5.58 -0.45
N VAL A 113 11.01 -6.60 0.12
CA VAL A 113 12.48 -6.69 0.18
C VAL A 113 13.08 -6.88 -1.21
N ILE A 114 12.59 -7.85 -1.98
CA ILE A 114 13.19 -8.20 -3.28
C ILE A 114 13.04 -7.05 -4.28
N PRO A 115 11.85 -6.47 -4.49
CA PRO A 115 11.70 -5.39 -5.46
C PRO A 115 12.38 -4.10 -5.00
N ASN A 116 12.50 -3.83 -3.71
CA ASN A 116 13.22 -2.65 -3.22
C ASN A 116 14.74 -2.79 -3.42
N LEU A 117 15.31 -3.99 -3.23
CA LEU A 117 16.70 -4.25 -3.57
C LEU A 117 16.95 -4.12 -5.07
N ALA A 118 16.01 -4.61 -5.89
CA ALA A 118 16.07 -4.40 -7.33
C ALA A 118 15.90 -2.92 -7.71
N ALA A 119 15.14 -2.14 -6.92
CA ALA A 119 14.90 -0.70 -7.18
C ALA A 119 16.17 0.12 -7.06
N ASP A 120 17.09 -0.29 -6.18
CA ASP A 120 18.40 0.34 -6.05
C ASP A 120 19.24 0.20 -7.34
N HIS A 121 19.01 -0.85 -8.14
CA HIS A 121 19.74 -1.08 -9.38
C HIS A 121 19.02 -0.57 -10.65
N TYR A 122 17.70 -0.81 -10.73
CA TYR A 122 16.88 -0.55 -11.91
C TYR A 122 16.07 0.75 -11.85
N GLY A 123 16.02 1.41 -10.69
CA GLY A 123 15.13 2.54 -10.41
C GLY A 123 13.77 2.07 -9.86
N PRO A 124 13.19 2.75 -8.87
CA PRO A 124 11.97 2.31 -8.21
C PRO A 124 10.71 2.49 -9.05
N MET A 125 10.59 3.52 -9.91
CA MET A 125 9.37 3.68 -10.71
C MET A 125 9.29 2.60 -11.78
N ASN A 126 10.44 2.14 -12.26
CA ASN A 126 10.54 0.99 -13.15
C ASN A 126 10.03 -0.30 -12.49
N ILE A 127 9.98 -0.37 -11.16
CA ILE A 127 9.52 -1.55 -10.42
C ILE A 127 8.08 -1.39 -9.93
N VAL A 128 7.74 -0.22 -9.36
CA VAL A 128 6.40 0.04 -8.80
C VAL A 128 5.32 -0.01 -9.86
N GLY A 129 5.57 0.52 -11.06
CA GLY A 129 4.57 0.50 -12.14
C GLY A 129 4.16 -0.93 -12.51
N PRO A 130 5.12 -1.77 -12.97
CA PRO A 130 4.84 -3.17 -13.31
C PRO A 130 4.31 -3.99 -12.12
N SER A 131 4.85 -3.81 -10.92
CA SER A 131 4.37 -4.55 -9.73
C SER A 131 2.92 -4.22 -9.40
N SER A 132 2.53 -2.94 -9.50
CA SER A 132 1.15 -2.50 -9.29
C SER A 132 0.21 -3.06 -10.36
N LEU A 133 0.68 -3.13 -11.61
CA LEU A 133 -0.08 -3.75 -12.70
C LEU A 133 -0.31 -5.24 -12.46
N ILE A 134 0.74 -5.97 -12.06
CA ILE A 134 0.65 -7.40 -11.71
C ILE A 134 -0.31 -7.59 -10.53
N ALA A 135 -0.24 -6.74 -9.51
CA ALA A 135 -1.16 -6.79 -8.37
C ALA A 135 -2.62 -6.56 -8.80
N GLY A 136 -2.88 -5.61 -9.70
CA GLY A 136 -4.21 -5.36 -10.26
C GLY A 136 -4.76 -6.54 -11.08
N ILE A 137 -3.91 -7.17 -11.90
CA ILE A 137 -4.26 -8.37 -12.66
C ILE A 137 -4.55 -9.55 -11.72
N LEU A 138 -3.72 -9.73 -10.68
CA LEU A 138 -3.90 -10.80 -9.72
C LEU A 138 -5.25 -10.71 -8.99
N ILE A 139 -5.80 -9.51 -8.76
CA ILE A 139 -7.15 -9.38 -8.16
C ILE A 139 -8.20 -10.15 -8.97
N PHE A 140 -8.12 -10.17 -10.30
CA PHE A 140 -9.04 -10.95 -11.13
C PHE A 140 -8.88 -12.46 -10.93
N ALA A 141 -7.70 -12.95 -10.52
CA ALA A 141 -7.50 -14.36 -10.20
C ALA A 141 -8.36 -14.81 -9.01
N MET A 142 -8.86 -13.88 -8.18
CA MET A 142 -9.79 -14.17 -7.09
C MET A 142 -11.12 -14.77 -7.59
N PHE A 143 -11.53 -14.53 -8.84
CA PHE A 143 -12.70 -15.19 -9.44
C PHE A 143 -12.57 -16.72 -9.48
N GLY A 144 -11.36 -17.23 -9.70
CA GLY A 144 -11.07 -18.67 -9.82
C GLY A 144 -10.59 -19.31 -8.53
N ALA A 145 -10.26 -18.53 -7.49
CA ALA A 145 -9.64 -18.99 -6.26
C ALA A 145 -10.63 -19.64 -5.26
N LYS A 146 -11.53 -20.51 -5.76
CA LYS A 146 -12.55 -21.20 -4.95
C LYS A 146 -12.03 -22.46 -4.25
N THR A 147 -10.86 -22.96 -4.65
CA THR A 147 -10.21 -24.13 -4.03
C THR A 147 -9.22 -23.69 -2.94
N VAL A 148 -8.98 -24.56 -1.96
CA VAL A 148 -8.00 -24.32 -0.88
C VAL A 148 -6.62 -23.98 -1.44
N ALA A 149 -6.16 -24.72 -2.45
CA ALA A 149 -4.87 -24.49 -3.09
C ALA A 149 -4.84 -23.14 -3.83
N GLY A 150 -5.88 -22.83 -4.62
CA GLY A 150 -5.97 -21.56 -5.36
C GLY A 150 -6.01 -20.34 -4.44
N PHE A 151 -6.69 -20.46 -3.31
CA PHE A 151 -6.76 -19.43 -2.28
C PHE A 151 -5.40 -19.13 -1.63
N ILE A 152 -4.63 -20.16 -1.28
CA ILE A 152 -3.28 -20.00 -0.70
C ILE A 152 -2.32 -19.42 -1.73
N VAL A 153 -2.33 -19.95 -2.96
CA VAL A 153 -1.47 -19.47 -4.05
C VAL A 153 -1.77 -18.00 -4.36
N PHE A 154 -3.05 -17.61 -4.40
CA PHE A 154 -3.45 -16.22 -4.54
C PHE A 154 -2.87 -15.34 -3.43
N ALA A 155 -2.98 -15.75 -2.16
CA ALA A 155 -2.46 -14.98 -1.02
C ALA A 155 -0.95 -14.75 -1.13
N ILE A 156 -0.20 -15.77 -1.58
CA ILE A 156 1.25 -15.69 -1.77
C ILE A 156 1.60 -14.78 -2.96
N LEU A 157 1.02 -15.01 -4.13
CA LEU A 157 1.32 -14.24 -5.34
C LEU A 157 0.94 -12.77 -5.18
N TYR A 158 -0.22 -12.51 -4.59
CA TYR A 158 -0.68 -11.15 -4.32
C TYR A 158 0.26 -10.44 -3.34
N GLY A 159 0.67 -11.11 -2.26
CA GLY A 159 1.66 -10.57 -1.32
C GLY A 159 3.00 -10.26 -2.00
N LEU A 160 3.50 -11.15 -2.85
CA LEU A 160 4.76 -10.94 -3.58
C LEU A 160 4.71 -9.79 -4.59
N ALA A 161 3.56 -9.53 -5.20
CA ALA A 161 3.36 -8.44 -6.16
C ALA A 161 3.30 -7.05 -5.50
N LEU A 162 3.13 -6.98 -4.18
CA LEU A 162 3.03 -5.73 -3.42
C LEU A 162 4.40 -5.10 -3.16
N SER A 163 4.89 -4.31 -4.12
CA SER A 163 5.99 -3.36 -3.88
C SER A 163 5.45 -1.99 -3.47
N LEU A 164 5.96 -1.41 -2.39
CA LEU A 164 5.53 -0.11 -1.86
C LEU A 164 6.61 0.99 -1.95
N ALA A 165 7.72 0.77 -2.65
CA ALA A 165 8.81 1.76 -2.70
C ALA A 165 8.63 2.77 -3.84
N GLY A 166 8.05 3.94 -3.56
CA GLY A 166 8.03 5.01 -4.56
C GLY A 166 7.91 6.44 -4.04
N PHE A 167 7.50 6.64 -2.78
CA PHE A 167 7.13 7.99 -2.32
C PHE A 167 8.28 8.99 -2.23
N THR A 168 9.52 8.52 -2.07
CA THR A 168 10.68 9.36 -1.81
C THR A 168 11.38 9.88 -3.08
N MET A 169 11.08 9.35 -4.27
CA MET A 169 11.91 9.59 -5.48
C MET A 169 11.50 10.76 -6.37
N PHE A 170 10.32 11.35 -6.13
CA PHE A 170 9.98 12.63 -6.75
C PHE A 170 10.77 13.79 -6.16
N ALA A 171 11.38 13.64 -4.99
CA ALA A 171 12.15 14.72 -4.39
C ALA A 171 13.48 14.91 -5.14
N ASP A 172 13.67 16.11 -5.72
CA ASP A 172 14.93 16.49 -6.36
C ASP A 172 16.04 16.75 -5.33
N HIS A 173 15.65 17.08 -4.08
CA HIS A 173 16.55 17.23 -2.95
C HIS A 173 15.98 16.54 -1.70
N VAL A 174 16.85 16.01 -0.85
CA VAL A 174 16.49 15.34 0.42
C VAL A 174 15.63 16.25 1.32
N SER A 175 15.80 17.57 1.21
CA SER A 175 14.99 18.56 1.92
C SER A 175 13.53 18.65 1.46
N GLU A 176 13.22 18.24 0.22
CA GLU A 176 11.85 18.26 -0.32
C GLU A 176 11.09 16.96 -0.05
N VAL A 177 11.78 15.89 0.35
CA VAL A 177 11.21 14.55 0.56
C VAL A 177 10.05 14.59 1.55
N GLY A 178 10.23 15.29 2.68
CA GLY A 178 9.21 15.36 3.73
C GLY A 178 7.91 16.04 3.26
N ILE A 179 8.02 17.17 2.55
CA ILE A 179 6.85 17.92 2.07
C ILE A 179 6.12 17.15 0.97
N ARG A 180 6.87 16.58 0.00
CA ARG A 180 6.26 15.76 -1.06
C ARG A 180 5.58 14.52 -0.48
N ASN A 181 6.26 13.79 0.41
CA ASN A 181 5.66 12.64 1.08
C ASN A 181 4.40 13.04 1.87
N GLY A 182 4.42 14.18 2.56
CA GLY A 182 3.25 14.70 3.28
C GLY A 182 2.05 14.94 2.37
N ILE A 183 2.25 15.57 1.20
CA ILE A 183 1.18 15.81 0.21
C ILE A 183 0.62 14.47 -0.31
N VAL A 184 1.49 13.51 -0.61
CA VAL A 184 1.05 12.17 -1.05
C VAL A 184 0.26 11.47 0.06
N CYS A 185 0.76 11.45 1.29
CA CYS A 185 0.05 10.86 2.43
C CYS A 185 -1.32 11.50 2.67
N TRP A 186 -1.42 12.83 2.51
CA TRP A 186 -2.69 13.54 2.59
C TRP A 186 -3.66 13.08 1.49
N ALA A 187 -3.21 13.00 0.24
CA ALA A 187 -4.06 12.52 -0.86
C ALA A 187 -4.48 11.05 -0.68
N LEU A 188 -3.55 10.18 -0.26
CA LEU A 188 -3.80 8.76 0.00
C LEU A 188 -4.81 8.52 1.12
N SER A 189 -4.89 9.42 2.10
CA SER A 189 -5.82 9.28 3.23
C SER A 189 -7.28 9.16 2.77
N PHE A 190 -7.68 9.89 1.73
CA PHE A 190 -9.03 9.82 1.18
C PHE A 190 -9.33 8.47 0.51
N ALA A 191 -8.37 7.93 -0.26
CA ALA A 191 -8.52 6.61 -0.88
C ALA A 191 -8.62 5.50 0.17
N LEU A 192 -7.76 5.56 1.20
CA LEU A 192 -7.76 4.59 2.31
C LEU A 192 -9.04 4.66 3.16
N LEU A 193 -9.57 5.87 3.38
CA LEU A 193 -10.79 6.08 4.15
C LEU A 193 -12.04 5.59 3.39
N THR A 194 -12.13 5.90 2.10
CA THR A 194 -13.34 5.62 1.29
C THR A 194 -13.32 4.25 0.62
N GLY A 195 -12.16 3.65 0.38
CA GLY A 195 -12.01 2.38 -0.34
C GLY A 195 -12.78 1.23 0.29
N ASN A 196 -12.50 0.93 1.56
CA ASN A 196 -13.13 -0.21 2.23
C ASN A 196 -14.66 -0.10 2.34
N PRO A 197 -15.24 1.08 2.68
CA PRO A 197 -16.69 1.28 2.64
C PRO A 197 -17.31 1.09 1.25
N ILE A 198 -16.66 1.57 0.18
CA ILE A 198 -17.14 1.40 -1.20
C ILE A 198 -17.18 -0.09 -1.56
N VAL A 199 -16.10 -0.82 -1.30
CA VAL A 199 -16.07 -2.27 -1.55
C VAL A 199 -17.15 -2.98 -0.71
N GLY A 200 -17.33 -2.57 0.54
CA GLY A 200 -18.35 -3.14 1.42
C GLY A 200 -19.78 -2.93 0.90
N SER A 201 -20.07 -1.74 0.36
CA SER A 201 -21.37 -1.45 -0.25
C SER A 201 -21.56 -2.21 -1.57
N LEU A 202 -20.49 -2.40 -2.35
CA LEU A 202 -20.51 -3.19 -3.59
C LEU A 202 -20.80 -4.68 -3.35
N LEU A 203 -20.33 -5.24 -2.24
CA LEU A 203 -20.52 -6.65 -1.89
C LEU A 203 -22.00 -6.97 -1.55
N HIS A 204 -22.78 -5.97 -1.10
CA HIS A 204 -24.21 -5.99 -0.75
C HIS A 204 -24.72 -7.30 -0.09
N VAL A 205 -24.94 -7.24 1.23
CA VAL A 205 -25.56 -8.33 2.00
C VAL A 205 -27.05 -8.41 1.65
N PRO A 206 -27.65 -9.60 1.43
CA PRO A 206 -27.13 -10.94 1.73
C PRO A 206 -26.63 -11.77 0.53
N GLU A 207 -26.71 -11.25 -0.69
CA GLU A 207 -26.35 -12.03 -1.90
C GLU A 207 -24.83 -12.17 -2.14
N TYR A 208 -23.99 -11.38 -1.44
CA TYR A 208 -22.52 -11.42 -1.51
C TYR A 208 -21.99 -11.50 -2.96
N ARG A 209 -22.26 -10.45 -3.73
CA ARG A 209 -21.87 -10.34 -5.15
C ARG A 209 -20.41 -9.95 -5.29
N TRP A 210 -19.53 -10.95 -5.23
CA TRP A 210 -18.06 -10.79 -5.28
C TRP A 210 -17.54 -10.23 -6.60
N GLU A 211 -18.29 -10.35 -7.68
CA GLU A 211 -17.92 -9.83 -9.01
C GLU A 211 -17.74 -8.31 -9.03
N ARG A 212 -18.60 -7.58 -8.32
CA ARG A 212 -18.58 -6.11 -8.29
C ARG A 212 -17.31 -5.55 -7.65
N PRO A 213 -16.93 -5.92 -6.41
CA PRO A 213 -15.72 -5.40 -5.79
C PRO A 213 -14.45 -5.88 -6.49
N ILE A 214 -14.41 -7.12 -7.01
CA ILE A 214 -13.24 -7.63 -7.74
C ILE A 214 -12.99 -6.79 -9.01
N ILE A 215 -14.03 -6.54 -9.82
CA ILE A 215 -13.91 -5.74 -11.04
C ILE A 215 -13.53 -4.30 -10.70
N PHE A 216 -14.19 -3.69 -9.71
CA PHE A 216 -13.89 -2.32 -9.29
C PHE A 216 -12.44 -2.18 -8.85
N CYS A 217 -11.97 -3.00 -7.89
CA CYS A 217 -10.62 -2.91 -7.37
C CYS A 217 -9.56 -3.27 -8.42
N GLY A 218 -9.81 -4.30 -9.24
CA GLY A 218 -8.91 -4.69 -10.32
C GLY A 218 -8.70 -3.58 -11.35
N ILE A 219 -9.80 -2.99 -11.85
CA ILE A 219 -9.74 -1.89 -12.82
C ILE A 219 -9.08 -0.65 -12.21
N VAL A 220 -9.47 -0.25 -11.00
CA VAL A 220 -8.95 0.95 -10.35
C VAL A 220 -7.43 0.84 -10.12
N ILE A 221 -6.92 -0.34 -9.74
CA ILE A 221 -5.47 -0.55 -9.62
C ILE A 221 -4.78 -0.54 -10.99
N ILE A 222 -5.34 -1.18 -12.01
CA ILE A 222 -4.75 -1.18 -13.36
C ILE A 222 -4.67 0.24 -13.91
N VAL A 223 -5.74 1.02 -13.79
CA VAL A 223 -5.76 2.43 -14.19
C VAL A 223 -4.71 3.20 -13.38
N GLY A 224 -4.66 3.02 -12.05
CA GLY A 224 -3.64 3.63 -11.22
C GLY A 224 -2.21 3.29 -11.65
N ALA A 225 -1.94 2.02 -11.99
CA ALA A 225 -0.65 1.56 -12.49
C ALA A 225 -0.29 2.20 -13.84
N ILE A 226 -1.26 2.39 -14.74
CA ILE A 226 -1.06 3.11 -16.01
C ILE A 226 -0.68 4.57 -15.74
N PHE A 227 -1.37 5.25 -14.82
CA PHE A 227 -1.01 6.61 -14.42
C PHE A 227 0.40 6.71 -13.83
N VAL A 228 0.81 5.73 -13.02
CA VAL A 228 2.19 5.63 -12.50
C VAL A 228 3.20 5.42 -13.63
N MET A 229 2.90 4.55 -14.60
CA MET A 229 3.77 4.32 -15.76
C MET A 229 3.89 5.55 -16.67
N ILE A 230 2.79 6.30 -16.86
CA ILE A 230 2.80 7.59 -17.57
C ILE A 230 3.68 8.60 -16.83
N SER A 231 3.48 8.74 -15.52
CA SER A 231 4.31 9.61 -14.67
C SER A 231 5.79 9.26 -14.78
N ARG A 232 6.13 7.98 -14.71
CA ARG A 232 7.49 7.46 -14.91
C ARG A 232 8.06 7.90 -16.26
N ASN A 233 7.31 7.72 -17.35
CA ASN A 233 7.79 8.06 -18.69
C ASN A 233 8.00 9.57 -18.86
N MET A 234 7.13 10.39 -18.27
CA MET A 234 7.30 11.84 -18.24
C MET A 234 8.53 12.25 -17.42
N LEU A 235 8.77 11.60 -16.27
CA LEU A 235 9.91 11.90 -15.42
C LEU A 235 11.24 11.43 -16.05
N ALA A 236 11.26 10.27 -16.70
CA ALA A 236 12.40 9.78 -17.47
C ALA A 236 12.77 10.74 -18.61
N LYS A 237 11.77 11.25 -19.35
CA LYS A 237 11.98 12.25 -20.39
C LYS A 237 12.49 13.58 -19.81
N LYS A 238 11.99 14.01 -18.65
CA LYS A 238 12.39 15.25 -17.97
C LYS A 238 13.83 15.19 -17.43
N ARG A 239 14.24 14.05 -16.86
CA ARG A 239 15.57 13.85 -16.28
C ARG A 239 16.61 13.32 -17.27
N GLY A 240 16.20 12.89 -18.47
CA GLY A 240 17.09 12.33 -19.49
C GLY A 240 17.74 11.00 -19.09
N VAL A 241 17.22 10.34 -18.05
CA VAL A 241 17.75 9.07 -17.52
C VAL A 241 16.68 7.99 -17.56
N TRP A 242 17.08 6.76 -17.87
CA TRP A 242 16.19 5.60 -17.91
C TRP A 242 15.94 4.98 -16.52
N LYS A 243 16.86 5.23 -15.57
CA LYS A 243 16.75 4.83 -14.17
C LYS A 243 15.96 5.88 -13.39
N VAL A 244 14.68 5.60 -13.17
CA VAL A 244 13.73 6.47 -12.45
C VAL A 244 12.86 5.62 -11.55
#